data_AF-A0A1E5MGT4-F1
#
_entry.id   AF-A0A1E5MGT4-F1
#
_cell.length_a   1.000
_cell.length_b   1.000
_cell.length_c   1.000
_cell.angle_alpha   90.00
_cell.angle_beta   90.00
_cell.angle_gamma   90.00
#
_symmetry.space_group_name_H-M   'P 1'
#
loop_
_entity.id
_entity.type
_entity.pdbx_description
1 polymer ?
#
loop_
_entity_poly.entity_id
_entity_poly.type
_entity_poly.pdbx_seq_one_letter_code
_entity_poly.pdbx_strand_id
1 'polypeptide(L)'
;MQVESSPWVQRLRDGVVPPLRPFVLGAVGLLALSVGVLVFEALHADAIASAGRVSVVVIVPLLGAVFCVVVPISAWRDTRQDRRALAHAHRHGQPAFHLPVSARGISAPQDLPDRRITLFTVDGSGLLGWTAVSPDPVMTIPWSSIERIDLATKDDRGRRVDYGLWLTTTDGAVVLQPRSALGRPFEAGQPKLDTLRRVLRSLRP
;
A
#
# COMPACT_ATOMS: atom_id res chain seq x y z
N MET A 1 10.32 6.30 23.32
CA MET A 1 9.37 5.17 23.19
C MET A 1 7.97 5.66 22.78
N GLN A 2 7.85 6.56 21.79
CA GLN A 2 6.59 7.22 21.36
C GLN A 2 6.11 6.79 19.94
N VAL A 3 6.87 5.93 19.26
CA VAL A 3 6.59 5.54 17.87
C VAL A 3 5.50 4.46 17.79
N GLU A 4 5.38 3.63 18.84
CA GLU A 4 4.41 2.53 18.92
C GLU A 4 2.97 2.99 19.17
N SER A 5 2.77 4.22 19.65
CA SER A 5 1.45 4.76 20.00
C SER A 5 0.74 5.49 18.86
N SER A 6 1.28 5.47 17.64
CA SER A 6 0.62 6.15 16.53
C SER A 6 -0.65 5.38 16.10
N PRO A 7 -1.81 6.06 15.95
CA PRO A 7 -3.09 5.38 15.70
C PRO A 7 -3.11 4.49 14.45
N TRP A 8 -2.25 4.78 13.47
CA TRP A 8 -2.16 3.97 12.26
C TRP A 8 -1.37 2.67 12.46
N VAL A 9 -0.34 2.65 13.32
CA VAL A 9 0.40 1.43 13.69
C VAL A 9 -0.50 0.52 14.52
N GLN A 10 -1.29 1.10 15.43
CA GLN A 10 -2.26 0.33 16.21
C GLN A 10 -3.28 -0.37 15.32
N ARG A 11 -3.80 0.30 14.28
CA ARG A 11 -4.69 -0.34 13.29
C ARG A 11 -4.03 -1.52 12.56
N LEU A 12 -2.72 -1.47 12.32
CA LEU A 12 -1.97 -2.58 11.72
C LEU A 12 -1.73 -3.72 12.72
N ARG A 13 -1.51 -3.41 14.01
CA ARG A 13 -1.48 -4.41 15.08
C ARG A 13 -2.82 -5.14 15.16
N ASP A 14 -3.91 -4.37 15.23
CA ASP A 14 -5.27 -4.89 15.39
C ASP A 14 -5.85 -5.52 14.10
N GLY A 15 -5.15 -5.42 12.96
CA GLY A 15 -5.64 -5.95 11.68
C GLY A 15 -6.89 -5.24 11.15
N VAL A 16 -7.10 -3.97 11.52
CA VAL A 16 -8.34 -3.23 11.19
C VAL A 16 -8.29 -2.71 9.76
N VAL A 17 -9.27 -3.10 8.95
CA VAL A 17 -9.50 -2.53 7.62
C VAL A 17 -10.37 -1.26 7.74
N PRO A 18 -9.84 -0.06 7.45
CA PRO A 18 -10.61 1.17 7.58
C PRO A 18 -11.84 1.18 6.65
N PRO A 19 -12.94 1.85 7.05
CA PRO A 19 -14.11 1.97 6.18
C PRO A 19 -13.76 2.74 4.91
N LEU A 20 -14.23 2.24 3.75
CA LEU A 20 -14.05 2.89 2.46
C LEU A 20 -14.98 4.10 2.26
N ARG A 21 -16.11 4.16 2.98
CA ARG A 21 -17.13 5.22 2.82
C ARG A 21 -16.58 6.66 2.79
N PRO A 22 -15.80 7.13 3.78
CA PRO A 22 -15.29 8.50 3.76
C PRO A 22 -14.37 8.76 2.55
N PHE A 23 -13.67 7.73 2.09
CA PHE A 23 -12.80 7.84 0.93
C PHE A 23 -13.57 7.92 -0.38
N VAL A 24 -14.62 7.11 -0.52
CA VAL A 24 -15.51 7.15 -1.69
C VAL A 24 -16.24 8.50 -1.75
N LEU A 25 -16.73 9.02 -0.62
CA LEU A 25 -17.38 10.33 -0.56
C LEU A 25 -16.44 11.46 -1.02
N GLY A 26 -15.18 11.44 -0.55
CA GLY A 26 -14.18 12.41 -1.01
C GLY A 26 -13.89 12.31 -2.51
N ALA A 27 -13.79 11.09 -3.05
CA ALA A 27 -13.58 10.86 -4.48
C ALA A 27 -14.79 11.33 -5.33
N VAL A 28 -16.02 11.11 -4.86
CA VAL A 28 -17.24 11.58 -5.53
C VAL A 28 -17.32 13.11 -5.52
N GLY A 29 -16.98 13.75 -4.39
CA GLY A 29 -16.95 15.21 -4.30
C GLY A 29 -15.91 15.83 -5.25
N LEU A 30 -14.70 15.24 -5.30
CA LEU A 30 -13.66 15.67 -6.21
C LEU A 30 -14.04 15.44 -7.69
N LEU A 31 -14.69 14.32 -8.00
CA LEU A 31 -15.22 14.05 -9.33
C LEU A 31 -16.24 15.10 -9.77
N ALA A 32 -17.19 15.43 -8.89
CA ALA A 32 -18.20 16.44 -9.17
C ALA A 32 -17.56 17.82 -9.45
N LEU A 33 -16.52 18.18 -8.69
CA LEU A 33 -15.75 19.39 -8.93
C LEU A 33 -15.04 19.35 -10.29
N SER A 34 -14.33 18.26 -10.62
CA SER A 34 -13.63 18.10 -11.90
C SER A 34 -14.58 18.16 -13.09
N VAL A 35 -15.74 17.51 -13.00
CA VAL A 35 -16.78 17.57 -14.04
C VAL A 35 -17.37 18.97 -14.14
N GLY A 36 -17.63 19.65 -13.01
CA GLY A 36 -18.13 21.03 -13.00
C GLY A 36 -17.17 22.00 -13.70
N VAL A 37 -15.87 21.85 -13.48
CA VAL A 37 -14.83 22.63 -14.18
C VAL A 37 -14.87 22.34 -15.69
N LEU A 38 -14.90 21.07 -16.10
CA LEU A 38 -14.98 20.71 -17.53
C LEU A 38 -16.24 21.26 -18.22
N VAL A 39 -17.40 21.21 -17.55
CA VAL A 39 -18.65 21.75 -18.08
C VAL A 39 -18.58 23.27 -18.18
N PHE A 40 -18.04 23.95 -17.16
CA PHE A 40 -17.85 25.40 -17.19
C PHE A 40 -16.93 25.82 -18.34
N GLU A 41 -15.84 25.09 -18.56
CA GLU A 41 -14.91 25.30 -19.67
C GLU A 41 -15.59 25.09 -21.02
N ALA A 42 -16.39 24.03 -21.17
CA ALA A 42 -17.11 23.77 -22.41
C ALA A 42 -18.10 24.90 -22.77
N LEU A 43 -18.74 25.50 -21.76
CA LEU A 43 -19.67 26.63 -21.95
C LEU A 43 -18.95 27.96 -22.25
N HIS A 44 -17.67 28.09 -21.92
CA HIS A 44 -16.87 29.31 -22.12
C HIS A 44 -15.65 29.07 -23.03
N ALA A 45 -15.73 28.07 -23.91
CA ALA A 45 -14.61 27.59 -24.71
C ALA A 45 -13.96 28.70 -25.56
N ASP A 46 -14.76 29.62 -26.11
CA ASP A 46 -14.31 30.71 -26.95
C ASP A 46 -13.38 31.70 -26.21
N ALA A 47 -13.62 31.94 -24.92
CA ALA A 47 -12.80 32.83 -24.09
C ALA A 47 -11.49 32.17 -23.62
N ILE A 48 -11.46 30.83 -23.53
CA ILE A 48 -10.30 30.06 -23.08
C ILE A 48 -9.35 29.75 -24.25
N ALA A 49 -9.89 29.52 -25.44
CA ALA A 49 -9.12 29.28 -26.66
C ALA A 49 -8.22 30.48 -27.01
N SER A 50 -8.69 31.71 -26.82
CA SER A 50 -7.90 32.93 -27.04
C SER A 50 -6.70 33.09 -26.09
N ALA A 51 -6.67 32.36 -24.97
CA ALA A 51 -5.60 32.46 -23.98
C ALA A 51 -4.45 31.46 -24.19
N GLY A 52 -4.52 30.58 -25.19
CA GLY A 52 -3.44 29.64 -25.55
C GLY A 52 -3.13 28.54 -24.53
N ARG A 53 -3.96 28.36 -23.49
CA ARG A 53 -3.74 27.41 -22.37
C ARG A 53 -4.59 26.13 -22.43
N VAL A 54 -5.17 25.83 -23.59
CA VAL A 54 -6.18 24.78 -23.77
C VAL A 54 -5.71 23.40 -23.26
N SER A 55 -4.45 23.04 -23.45
CA SER A 55 -3.94 21.70 -23.10
C SER A 55 -3.87 21.41 -21.60
N VAL A 56 -3.47 22.36 -20.75
CA VAL A 56 -3.39 22.12 -19.29
C VAL A 56 -4.78 22.18 -18.66
N VAL A 57 -5.63 23.05 -19.19
CA VAL A 57 -6.95 23.37 -18.67
C VAL A 57 -7.91 22.19 -18.85
N VAL A 58 -7.88 21.48 -19.98
CA VAL A 58 -8.76 20.30 -20.21
C VAL A 58 -8.17 18.99 -19.66
N ILE A 59 -6.86 18.78 -19.78
CA ILE A 59 -6.23 17.49 -19.44
C ILE A 59 -6.23 17.24 -17.93
N VAL A 60 -5.95 18.25 -17.11
CA VAL A 60 -5.89 18.11 -15.65
C VAL A 60 -7.22 17.66 -15.03
N PRO A 61 -8.37 18.30 -15.31
CA PRO A 61 -9.64 17.86 -14.74
C PRO A 61 -10.13 16.54 -15.34
N LEU A 62 -9.80 16.22 -16.60
CA LEU A 62 -10.09 14.91 -17.18
C LEU A 62 -9.29 13.79 -16.49
N LEU A 63 -7.99 13.99 -16.26
CA LEU A 63 -7.18 13.07 -15.46
C LEU A 63 -7.75 12.96 -14.04
N GLY A 64 -8.10 14.09 -13.40
CA GLY A 64 -8.74 14.12 -12.09
C GLY A 64 -9.98 13.25 -12.02
N ALA A 65 -10.88 13.38 -13.01
CA ALA A 65 -12.10 12.58 -13.10
C ALA A 65 -11.79 11.08 -13.24
N VAL A 66 -10.84 10.70 -14.11
CA VAL A 66 -10.40 9.30 -14.26
C VAL A 66 -9.83 8.76 -12.96
N PHE A 67 -8.95 9.51 -12.28
CA PHE A 67 -8.39 9.10 -10.99
C PHE A 67 -9.46 8.94 -9.90
N CYS A 68 -10.50 9.79 -9.90
CA CYS A 68 -11.61 9.69 -8.95
C CYS A 68 -12.44 8.40 -9.12
N VAL A 69 -12.40 7.75 -10.28
CA VAL A 69 -13.07 6.47 -10.53
C VAL A 69 -12.11 5.30 -10.29
N VAL A 70 -10.90 5.36 -10.83
CA VAL A 70 -9.93 4.26 -10.77
C VAL A 70 -9.47 3.98 -9.34
N VAL A 71 -9.26 5.02 -8.54
CA VAL A 71 -8.69 4.87 -7.19
C VAL A 71 -9.69 4.20 -6.23
N PRO A 72 -10.99 4.58 -6.16
CA PRO A 72 -11.97 3.87 -5.34
C PRO A 72 -12.18 2.41 -5.77
N ILE A 73 -12.19 2.13 -7.08
CA ILE A 73 -12.30 0.75 -7.59
C ILE A 73 -11.12 -0.08 -7.13
N SER A 74 -9.90 0.45 -7.25
CA SER A 74 -8.68 -0.20 -6.76
C SER A 74 -8.75 -0.44 -5.25
N ALA A 75 -9.12 0.58 -4.46
CA ALA A 75 -9.26 0.47 -3.02
C ALA A 75 -10.31 -0.57 -2.60
N TRP A 76 -11.43 -0.68 -3.32
CA TRP A 76 -12.45 -1.69 -3.10
C TRP A 76 -11.93 -3.10 -3.37
N ARG A 77 -11.22 -3.30 -4.48
CA ARG A 77 -10.60 -4.58 -4.83
C ARG A 77 -9.56 -4.99 -3.79
N ASP A 78 -8.67 -4.08 -3.42
CA ASP A 78 -7.62 -4.33 -2.41
C ASP A 78 -8.24 -4.64 -1.05
N THR A 79 -9.30 -3.92 -0.66
CA THR A 79 -10.05 -4.20 0.58
C THR A 79 -10.62 -5.62 0.59
N ARG A 80 -11.16 -6.09 -0.54
CA ARG A 80 -11.71 -7.45 -0.62
C ARG A 80 -10.62 -8.51 -0.55
N GLN A 81 -9.47 -8.25 -1.19
CA GLN A 81 -8.31 -9.15 -1.15
C GLN A 81 -7.72 -9.23 0.25
N ASP A 82 -7.50 -8.07 0.89
CA ASP A 82 -6.94 -7.97 2.23
C ASP A 82 -7.84 -8.62 3.28
N ARG A 83 -9.16 -8.43 3.20
CA ARG A 83 -10.10 -9.11 4.11
C ARG A 83 -10.04 -10.62 4.00
N ARG A 84 -9.83 -11.16 2.80
CA ARG A 84 -9.69 -12.61 2.60
C ARG A 84 -8.37 -13.12 3.15
N ALA A 85 -7.26 -12.45 2.83
CA ALA A 85 -5.94 -12.80 3.36
C ALA A 85 -5.91 -12.72 4.89
N LEU A 86 -6.52 -11.68 5.47
CA LEU A 86 -6.67 -11.50 6.91
C LEU A 86 -7.51 -12.61 7.53
N ALA A 87 -8.61 -13.01 6.89
CA ALA A 87 -9.45 -14.11 7.38
C ALA A 87 -8.70 -15.46 7.36
N HIS A 88 -7.80 -15.69 6.40
CA HIS A 88 -6.94 -16.87 6.40
C HIS A 88 -5.89 -16.80 7.51
N ALA A 89 -5.22 -15.65 7.67
CA ALA A 89 -4.27 -15.40 8.74
C ALA A 89 -4.86 -15.61 10.14
N HIS A 90 -6.07 -15.10 10.40
CA HIS A 90 -6.75 -15.25 11.68
C HIS A 90 -7.18 -16.69 11.99
N ARG A 91 -7.35 -17.54 10.97
CA ARG A 91 -7.58 -18.97 11.18
C ARG A 91 -6.31 -19.71 11.58
N HIS A 92 -5.15 -19.22 11.18
CA HIS A 92 -3.86 -19.81 11.51
C HIS A 92 -3.38 -19.44 12.93
N GLY A 93 -3.73 -18.25 13.41
CA GLY A 93 -3.42 -17.83 14.77
C GLY A 93 -3.71 -16.36 15.03
N GLN A 94 -3.18 -15.85 16.14
CA GLN A 94 -3.23 -14.42 16.49
C GLN A 94 -1.87 -13.77 16.19
N PRO A 95 -1.70 -13.14 15.01
CA PRO A 95 -0.47 -12.45 14.67
C PRO A 95 -0.31 -11.17 15.50
N ALA A 96 0.94 -10.82 15.83
CA ALA A 96 1.27 -9.60 16.57
C ALA A 96 1.18 -8.34 15.70
N PHE A 97 1.38 -8.49 14.38
CA PHE A 97 1.33 -7.39 13.44
C PHE A 97 0.87 -7.81 12.05
N HIS A 98 0.12 -6.93 11.37
CA HIS A 98 -0.36 -7.13 10.00
C HIS A 98 0.30 -6.09 9.08
N LEU A 99 1.16 -6.55 8.19
CA LEU A 99 1.91 -5.75 7.23
C LEU A 99 1.30 -5.90 5.83
N PRO A 100 0.37 -5.03 5.41
CA PRO A 100 -0.12 -5.06 4.05
C PRO A 100 1.01 -4.70 3.09
N VAL A 101 1.16 -5.45 2.00
CA VAL A 101 2.20 -5.22 0.98
C VAL A 101 1.57 -5.08 -0.40
N SER A 102 2.26 -4.36 -1.28
CA SER A 102 1.89 -4.29 -2.69
C SER A 102 2.32 -5.60 -3.37
N ALA A 103 1.37 -6.29 -4.02
CA ALA A 103 1.66 -7.53 -4.75
C ALA A 103 2.68 -7.34 -5.88
N ARG A 104 2.81 -6.12 -6.41
CA ARG A 104 3.79 -5.76 -7.45
C ARG A 104 5.17 -5.44 -6.88
N GLY A 105 5.26 -5.27 -5.57
CA GLY A 105 6.40 -4.71 -4.86
C GLY A 105 7.24 -5.71 -4.09
N ILE A 106 7.06 -7.00 -4.35
CA ILE A 106 7.83 -8.06 -3.71
C ILE A 106 8.89 -8.52 -4.69
N SER A 107 10.15 -8.30 -4.33
CA SER A 107 11.30 -8.86 -5.05
C SER A 107 11.96 -9.87 -4.12
N ALA A 108 11.96 -11.15 -4.51
CA ALA A 108 12.69 -12.20 -3.81
C ALA A 108 13.57 -12.96 -4.81
N PRO A 109 14.65 -13.63 -4.36
CA PRO A 109 15.62 -14.28 -5.25
C PRO A 109 15.07 -15.51 -5.96
N GLN A 110 14.04 -16.15 -5.38
CA GLN A 110 13.37 -17.30 -5.97
C GLN A 110 12.12 -16.86 -6.74
N ASP A 111 11.86 -17.52 -7.87
CA ASP A 111 10.60 -17.43 -8.60
C ASP A 111 9.44 -17.88 -7.70
N LEU A 112 8.91 -16.94 -6.93
CA LEU A 112 7.74 -17.12 -6.10
C LEU A 112 6.57 -17.62 -6.99
N PRO A 113 6.00 -18.80 -6.73
CA PRO A 113 4.86 -19.30 -7.48
C PRO A 113 3.68 -18.34 -7.29
N ASP A 114 3.22 -17.78 -8.40
CA ASP A 114 2.07 -16.89 -8.58
C ASP A 114 1.94 -15.72 -7.56
N ARG A 115 2.73 -14.67 -7.84
CA ARG A 115 2.89 -13.43 -7.07
C ARG A 115 1.59 -12.67 -6.84
N ARG A 116 0.87 -12.97 -5.74
CA ARG A 116 -0.16 -12.07 -5.17
C ARG A 116 -0.19 -12.09 -3.64
N ILE A 117 0.98 -12.13 -2.99
CA ILE A 117 1.02 -11.87 -1.54
C ILE A 117 0.56 -10.42 -1.33
N THR A 118 -0.53 -10.24 -0.58
CA THR A 118 -1.12 -8.92 -0.30
C THR A 118 -0.90 -8.51 1.16
N LEU A 119 -0.56 -9.47 2.02
CA LEU A 119 -0.42 -9.30 3.45
C LEU A 119 0.72 -10.19 3.94
N PHE A 120 1.62 -9.63 4.75
CA PHE A 120 2.46 -10.40 5.66
C PHE A 120 1.91 -10.26 7.07
N THR A 121 1.81 -11.37 7.81
CA THR A 121 1.67 -11.31 9.25
C THR A 121 3.01 -11.51 9.91
N VAL A 122 3.17 -10.93 11.09
CA VAL A 122 4.38 -11.05 11.91
C VAL A 122 3.99 -11.69 13.22
N ASP A 123 4.67 -12.77 13.57
CA ASP A 123 4.49 -13.48 14.84
C ASP A 123 5.85 -13.90 15.42
N GLY A 124 5.84 -14.71 16.47
CA GLY A 124 7.07 -15.18 17.13
C GLY A 124 7.93 -16.10 16.25
N SER A 125 7.39 -16.68 15.17
CA SER A 125 8.13 -17.55 14.25
C SER A 125 8.83 -16.77 13.14
N GLY A 126 8.24 -15.65 12.71
CA GLY A 126 8.79 -14.81 11.64
C GLY A 126 7.70 -14.05 10.89
N LEU A 127 7.90 -13.92 9.58
CA LEU A 127 6.95 -13.30 8.67
C LEU A 127 6.26 -14.37 7.82
N LEU A 128 4.93 -14.37 7.81
CA LEU A 128 4.10 -15.27 7.00
C LEU A 128 3.37 -14.48 5.92
N GLY A 129 3.58 -14.83 4.66
CA GLY A 129 3.01 -14.21 3.48
C GLY A 129 1.70 -14.86 3.08
N TRP A 130 0.64 -14.06 2.99
CA TRP A 130 -0.72 -14.47 2.70
C TRP A 130 -1.22 -13.93 1.37
N THR A 131 -2.00 -14.74 0.67
CA THR A 131 -2.75 -14.33 -0.52
C THR A 131 -4.25 -14.36 -0.23
N ALA A 132 -5.04 -13.73 -1.10
CA ALA A 132 -6.49 -13.78 -0.98
C ALA A 132 -7.11 -15.14 -1.37
N VAL A 133 -6.30 -16.08 -1.90
CA VAL A 133 -6.76 -17.34 -2.52
C VAL A 133 -6.33 -18.55 -1.70
N SER A 134 -5.06 -18.58 -1.27
CA SER A 134 -4.53 -19.69 -0.47
C SER A 134 -4.99 -19.59 0.99
N PRO A 135 -5.53 -20.67 1.57
CA PRO A 135 -5.85 -20.73 3.00
C PRO A 135 -4.59 -20.83 3.89
N ASP A 136 -3.47 -21.30 3.32
CA ASP A 136 -2.18 -21.46 4.00
C ASP A 136 -1.18 -20.37 3.57
N PRO A 137 -0.19 -20.01 4.41
CA PRO A 137 0.82 -19.03 4.05
C PRO A 137 1.66 -19.56 2.88
N VAL A 138 1.76 -18.76 1.82
CA VAL A 138 2.49 -19.13 0.60
C VAL A 138 3.98 -18.82 0.69
N MET A 139 4.39 -18.05 1.71
CA MET A 139 5.77 -17.70 1.97
C MET A 139 5.99 -17.61 3.48
N THR A 140 7.08 -18.17 3.96
CA THR A 140 7.49 -18.08 5.37
C THR A 140 8.92 -17.60 5.43
N ILE A 141 9.17 -16.53 6.18
CA ILE A 141 10.51 -15.98 6.42
C ILE A 141 10.76 -16.05 7.94
N PRO A 142 11.43 -17.09 8.43
CA PRO A 142 11.73 -17.24 9.84
C PRO A 142 12.60 -16.10 10.36
N TRP A 143 12.45 -15.71 11.64
CA TRP A 143 13.33 -14.71 12.24
C TRP A 143 14.81 -15.11 12.20
N SER A 144 15.09 -16.42 12.30
CA SER A 144 16.44 -16.98 12.24
C SER A 144 17.11 -16.81 10.89
N SER A 145 16.36 -16.70 9.79
CA SER A 145 16.94 -16.49 8.46
C SER A 145 17.19 -15.02 8.15
N ILE A 146 16.58 -14.08 8.90
CA ILE A 146 16.72 -12.64 8.66
C ILE A 146 17.98 -12.14 9.36
N GLU A 147 19.00 -11.77 8.61
CA GLU A 147 20.21 -11.17 9.17
C GLU A 147 19.97 -9.70 9.51
N ARG A 148 19.34 -8.96 8.58
CA ARG A 148 19.20 -7.51 8.66
C ARG A 148 17.88 -7.02 8.07
N ILE A 149 17.31 -5.98 8.70
CA ILE A 149 16.07 -5.30 8.27
C ILE A 149 16.38 -3.83 8.02
N ASP A 150 16.34 -3.39 6.78
CA ASP A 150 16.67 -2.02 6.35
C ASP A 150 15.61 -1.42 5.45
N LEU A 151 15.87 -0.20 4.95
CA LEU A 151 15.05 0.43 3.92
C LEU A 151 15.61 0.11 2.54
N ALA A 152 14.73 -0.29 1.63
CA ALA A 152 15.05 -0.43 0.23
C ALA A 152 15.04 0.96 -0.42
N THR A 153 16.15 1.33 -1.06
CA THR A 153 16.34 2.65 -1.66
C THR A 153 16.48 2.54 -3.18
N LYS A 154 15.87 3.45 -3.92
CA LYS A 154 16.09 3.63 -5.36
C LYS A 154 16.48 5.07 -5.66
N ASP A 155 17.14 5.27 -6.80
CA ASP A 155 17.32 6.61 -7.35
C ASP A 155 16.06 6.99 -8.14
N ASP A 156 15.46 8.13 -7.81
CA ASP A 156 14.35 8.73 -8.52
C ASP A 156 14.70 10.19 -8.82
N ARG A 157 14.96 10.48 -10.11
CA ARG A 157 15.32 11.81 -10.62
C ARG A 157 16.51 12.46 -9.88
N GLY A 158 17.55 11.68 -9.57
CA GLY A 158 18.76 12.16 -8.90
C GLY A 158 18.61 12.31 -7.38
N ARG A 159 17.49 11.83 -6.82
CA ARG A 159 17.26 11.79 -5.39
C ARG A 159 17.11 10.35 -4.94
N ARG A 160 17.82 9.98 -3.88
CA ARG A 160 17.64 8.70 -3.20
C ARG A 160 16.31 8.70 -2.44
N VAL A 161 15.43 7.77 -2.78
CA VAL A 161 14.10 7.63 -2.16
C VAL A 161 13.93 6.21 -1.62
N ASP A 162 13.43 6.10 -0.39
CA ASP A 162 13.08 4.81 0.19
C ASP A 162 11.70 4.40 -0.30
N TYR A 163 11.58 3.16 -0.78
CA TYR A 163 10.34 2.65 -1.38
C TYR A 163 9.85 1.37 -0.70
N GLY A 164 10.64 0.76 0.18
CA GLY A 164 10.26 -0.49 0.83
C GLY A 164 11.14 -0.87 2.01
N LEU A 165 10.91 -2.07 2.53
CA LEU A 165 11.71 -2.72 3.55
C LEU A 165 12.60 -3.75 2.86
N TRP A 166 13.89 -3.69 3.12
CA TRP A 166 14.89 -4.63 2.65
C TRP A 166 15.19 -5.63 3.76
N LEU A 167 14.89 -6.91 3.51
CA LEU A 167 15.24 -8.01 4.40
C LEU A 167 16.42 -8.76 3.79
N THR A 168 17.58 -8.68 4.42
CA THR A 168 18.69 -9.56 4.06
C THR A 168 18.43 -10.89 4.75
N THR A 169 18.18 -11.94 3.97
CA THR A 169 18.05 -13.31 4.49
C THR A 169 19.21 -14.18 4.03
N THR A 170 19.40 -15.32 4.70
CA THR A 170 20.39 -16.35 4.34
C THR A 170 20.23 -16.86 2.90
N ASP A 171 19.00 -16.85 2.38
CA ASP A 171 18.64 -17.34 1.04
C ASP A 171 18.62 -16.20 0.00
N GLY A 172 18.99 -14.99 0.41
CA GLY A 172 19.09 -13.79 -0.40
C GLY A 172 18.11 -12.68 0.00
N ALA A 173 18.23 -11.53 -0.66
CA ALA A 173 17.46 -10.36 -0.24
C ALA A 173 15.99 -10.42 -0.66
N VAL A 174 15.09 -10.09 0.29
CA VAL A 174 13.65 -9.92 0.05
C VAL A 174 13.28 -8.47 0.27
N VAL A 175 12.70 -7.84 -0.74
CA VAL A 175 12.15 -6.48 -0.64
C VAL A 175 10.65 -6.54 -0.49
N LEU A 176 10.13 -5.87 0.53
CA LEU A 176 8.70 -5.70 0.76
C LEU A 176 8.32 -4.24 0.54
N GLN A 177 7.31 -3.95 -0.28
CA GLN A 177 6.73 -2.62 -0.40
C GLN A 177 5.44 -2.53 0.43
N PRO A 178 5.52 -2.07 1.69
CA PRO A 178 4.36 -2.03 2.55
C PRO A 178 3.39 -0.92 2.14
N ARG A 179 2.10 -1.17 2.35
CA ARG A 179 1.03 -0.20 2.19
C ARG A 179 0.76 0.50 3.50
N SER A 180 0.20 1.70 3.40
CA SER A 180 -0.02 2.57 4.56
C SER A 180 -1.15 2.13 5.49
N ALA A 181 -2.06 1.27 5.00
CA ALA A 181 -3.11 0.59 5.75
C ALA A 181 -3.69 -0.56 4.92
N LEU A 182 -4.35 -1.52 5.59
CA LEU A 182 -5.16 -2.54 4.92
C LEU A 182 -6.27 -1.88 4.07
N GLY A 183 -6.54 -2.43 2.90
CA GLY A 183 -7.55 -1.95 1.95
C GLY A 183 -7.22 -0.63 1.26
N ARG A 184 -6.01 -0.07 1.45
CA ARG A 184 -5.55 1.12 0.73
C ARG A 184 -4.62 0.72 -0.41
N PRO A 185 -4.71 1.38 -1.58
CA PRO A 185 -3.84 1.08 -2.72
C PRO A 185 -2.46 1.75 -2.59
N PHE A 186 -2.28 2.65 -1.61
CA PHE A 186 -1.10 3.50 -1.51
C PHE A 186 -0.02 2.90 -0.61
N GLU A 187 1.19 2.83 -1.17
CA GLU A 187 2.42 2.49 -0.48
C GLU A 187 2.70 3.44 0.71
N ALA A 188 3.42 2.93 1.70
CA ALA A 188 3.86 3.70 2.84
C ALA A 188 4.98 4.66 2.41
N GLY A 189 4.80 5.96 2.67
CA GLY A 189 5.87 6.95 2.47
C GLY A 189 7.00 6.81 3.49
N GLN A 190 8.13 7.51 3.24
CA GLN A 190 9.37 7.44 4.02
C GLN A 190 9.20 7.42 5.56
N PRO A 191 8.48 8.37 6.20
CA PRO A 191 8.35 8.36 7.67
C PRO A 191 7.64 7.11 8.22
N LYS A 192 6.74 6.53 7.41
CA LYS A 192 6.04 5.29 7.77
C LYS A 192 6.94 4.07 7.56
N LEU A 193 7.76 4.04 6.51
CA LEU A 193 8.74 2.97 6.29
C LEU A 193 9.73 2.88 7.46
N ASP A 194 10.25 4.02 7.93
CA ASP A 194 11.13 4.06 9.10
C ASP A 194 10.43 3.54 10.37
N THR A 195 9.15 3.85 10.52
CA THR A 195 8.34 3.37 11.63
C THR A 195 8.13 1.86 11.54
N LEU A 196 7.78 1.34 10.37
CA LEU A 196 7.61 -0.10 10.13
C LEU A 196 8.91 -0.87 10.37
N ARG A 197 10.06 -0.35 9.89
CA ARG A 197 11.38 -0.94 10.16
C ARG A 197 11.64 -1.08 11.66
N ARG A 198 11.35 -0.03 12.44
CA ARG A 198 11.52 -0.05 13.91
C ARG A 198 10.59 -1.07 14.57
N VAL A 199 9.33 -1.13 14.15
CA VAL A 199 8.35 -2.10 14.68
C VAL A 199 8.76 -3.54 14.35
N LEU A 200 9.20 -3.83 13.13
CA LEU A 200 9.67 -5.18 12.78
C LEU A 200 10.90 -5.58 13.60
N ARG A 201 11.85 -4.65 13.79
CA ARG A 201 13.03 -4.90 14.63
C ARG A 201 12.68 -5.12 16.10
N SER A 202 11.63 -4.49 16.63
CA SER A 202 11.19 -4.71 18.02
C SER A 202 10.40 -5.99 18.22
N LEU A 203 9.83 -6.56 17.15
CA LEU A 203 9.12 -7.85 17.17
C LEU A 203 10.04 -9.03 16.91
N ARG A 204 11.28 -8.77 16.48
CA ARG A 204 12.32 -9.80 16.34
C ARG A 204 12.77 -10.22 17.75
N PRO A 205 12.72 -11.52 18.08
CA PRO A 205 13.20 -12.04 19.36
C PRO A 205 14.73 -11.96 19.50
#